data_AF-A0A970UC96-F1
#
_entry.id   AF-A0A970UC96-F1
#
_cell.length_a   1.000
_cell.length_b   1.000
_cell.length_c   1.000
_cell.angle_alpha   90.00
_cell.angle_beta   90.00
_cell.angle_gamma   90.00
#
_symmetry.space_group_name_H-M   'P 1'
#
loop_
_entity.id
_entity.type
_entity.pdbx_description
1 polymer ?
#
loop_
_entity_poly.entity_id
_entity_poly.type
_entity_poly.pdbx_seq_one_letter_code
_entity_poly.pdbx_strand_id
1 'polypeptide(L)'
;MWLDRFIDALRSLRTLFFILGLGLGWLLFADHQDTDILYVMVHNTDDVMLESVRFEFGFGLTQSNILLLQIKPGEQRLVALNHPLHKGYNVEARFTGGEVRSFCANRTYPKRQQSLALHR
;
A
#
# COMPACT_ATOMS: atom_id res chain seq x y z
N MET A 1 4.99 3.36 -52.03
CA MET A 1 4.13 2.15 -52.10
C MET A 1 3.92 1.46 -50.76
N TRP A 2 4.96 1.06 -50.01
CA TRP A 2 4.79 0.49 -48.66
C TRP A 2 4.34 1.54 -47.62
N LEU A 3 4.91 2.75 -47.70
CA LEU A 3 4.55 3.87 -46.81
C LEU A 3 3.10 4.31 -47.01
N ASP A 4 2.63 4.40 -48.25
CA ASP A 4 1.27 4.85 -48.58
C ASP A 4 0.21 3.86 -48.09
N ARG A 5 0.47 2.55 -48.24
CA ARG A 5 -0.40 1.50 -47.70
C ARG A 5 -0.46 1.51 -46.18
N PHE A 6 0.62 1.89 -45.51
CA PHE A 6 0.66 2.02 -44.05
C PHE A 6 -0.14 3.24 -43.58
N ILE A 7 -0.04 4.36 -44.30
CA ILE A 7 -0.80 5.59 -44.03
C ILE A 7 -2.30 5.37 -44.29
N ASP A 8 -2.67 4.65 -45.36
CA ASP A 8 -4.06 4.30 -45.66
C ASP A 8 -4.64 3.31 -44.66
N ALA A 9 -3.83 2.35 -44.19
CA ALA A 9 -4.24 1.45 -43.11
C ALA A 9 -4.50 2.23 -41.82
N LEU A 10 -3.63 3.19 -41.46
CA LEU A 10 -3.80 4.06 -40.29
C LEU A 10 -5.03 4.96 -40.37
N ARG A 11 -5.34 5.50 -41.56
CA ARG A 11 -6.54 6.33 -41.81
C ARG A 11 -7.82 5.53 -42.04
N SER A 12 -7.74 4.20 -42.07
CA SER A 12 -8.92 3.38 -42.32
C SER A 12 -9.94 3.55 -41.19
N LEU A 13 -11.23 3.49 -41.54
CA LEU A 13 -12.31 3.57 -40.56
C LEU A 13 -12.17 2.48 -39.47
N ARG A 14 -11.60 1.33 -39.84
CA ARG A 14 -11.40 0.16 -38.97
C ARG A 14 -10.34 0.39 -37.90
N THR A 15 -9.20 0.99 -38.25
CA THR A 15 -8.18 1.36 -37.26
C THR A 15 -8.69 2.43 -36.31
N LEU A 16 -9.52 3.35 -36.82
CA LEU A 16 -10.15 4.38 -35.99
C LEU A 16 -11.11 3.75 -34.96
N PHE A 17 -11.98 2.82 -35.37
CA PHE A 17 -12.84 2.08 -34.43
C PHE A 17 -12.05 1.22 -33.45
N PHE A 18 -10.95 0.62 -33.88
CA PHE A 18 -10.09 -0.17 -33.00
C PHE A 18 -9.44 0.71 -31.91
N ILE A 19 -8.85 1.85 -32.29
CA ILE A 19 -8.27 2.80 -31.33
C ILE A 19 -9.35 3.37 -30.41
N LEU A 20 -10.51 3.72 -30.96
CA LEU A 20 -11.63 4.25 -30.18
C LEU A 20 -12.17 3.21 -29.20
N GLY A 21 -12.25 1.94 -29.61
CA GLY A 21 -12.60 0.82 -28.74
C GLY A 21 -11.59 0.58 -27.64
N LEU A 22 -10.28 0.68 -27.94
CA LEU A 22 -9.23 0.62 -26.92
C LEU A 22 -9.32 1.79 -25.94
N GLY A 23 -9.57 3.01 -26.44
CA GLY A 23 -9.75 4.19 -25.61
C GLY A 23 -10.96 4.10 -24.69
N LEU A 24 -12.11 3.65 -25.22
CA LEU A 24 -13.32 3.41 -24.44
C LEU A 24 -13.14 2.27 -23.43
N GLY A 25 -12.49 1.18 -23.84
CA GLY A 25 -12.21 0.05 -22.97
C GLY A 25 -11.30 0.47 -21.80
N TRP A 26 -10.26 1.24 -22.09
CA TRP A 26 -9.40 1.80 -21.07
C TRP A 26 -10.18 2.74 -20.13
N LEU A 27 -10.97 3.68 -20.67
CA LEU A 27 -11.74 4.63 -19.86
C LEU A 27 -12.76 3.95 -18.93
N LEU A 28 -13.39 2.87 -19.38
CA LEU A 28 -14.47 2.21 -18.63
C LEU A 28 -13.97 1.10 -17.70
N PHE A 29 -12.87 0.44 -18.04
CA PHE A 29 -12.42 -0.78 -17.35
C PHE A 29 -11.00 -0.72 -16.79
N ALA A 30 -10.21 0.30 -17.10
CA ALA A 30 -8.92 0.44 -16.44
C ALA A 30 -9.15 0.70 -14.96
N ASP A 31 -8.56 -0.15 -14.12
CA ASP A 31 -8.54 0.09 -12.69
C ASP A 31 -7.64 1.30 -12.42
N HIS A 32 -8.27 2.45 -12.23
CA HIS A 32 -7.60 3.72 -11.89
C HIS A 32 -7.31 3.83 -10.40
N GLN A 33 -7.31 2.71 -9.65
CA GLN A 33 -6.96 2.71 -8.24
C GLN A 33 -5.58 3.34 -8.04
N ASP A 34 -5.63 4.55 -7.50
CA ASP A 34 -4.52 5.23 -6.88
C ASP A 34 -4.01 4.28 -5.81
N THR A 35 -2.81 3.72 -6.02
CA THR A 35 -2.23 2.70 -5.13
C THR A 35 -2.34 3.18 -3.69
N ASP A 36 -3.27 2.58 -2.96
CA ASP A 36 -3.61 2.95 -1.59
C ASP A 36 -2.50 2.43 -0.68
N ILE A 37 -1.38 3.16 -0.68
CA ILE A 37 -0.21 2.85 0.14
C ILE A 37 -0.22 3.78 1.34
N LEU A 38 -0.30 3.18 2.52
CA LEU A 38 -0.09 3.86 3.79
C LEU A 38 1.34 3.59 4.28
N TYR A 39 2.12 4.64 4.43
CA TYR A 39 3.46 4.61 4.98
C TYR A 39 3.41 4.78 6.49
N VAL A 40 3.84 3.75 7.23
CA VAL A 40 3.95 3.76 8.69
C VAL A 40 5.42 3.79 9.07
N MET A 41 5.85 4.87 9.72
CA MET A 41 7.18 4.98 10.32
C MET A 41 7.13 4.43 11.75
N VAL A 42 7.57 3.20 11.93
CA VAL A 42 7.67 2.55 13.24
C VAL A 42 8.89 3.09 13.96
N HIS A 43 8.71 3.60 15.17
CA HIS A 43 9.80 4.08 16.02
C HIS A 43 9.78 3.31 17.33
N ASN A 44 10.84 2.56 17.62
CA ASN A 44 11.04 1.99 18.94
C ASN A 44 11.51 3.07 19.91
N THR A 45 10.59 3.61 20.70
CA THR A 45 10.91 4.62 21.72
C THR A 45 11.26 4.01 23.08
N ASP A 46 11.29 2.68 23.17
CA ASP A 46 11.67 1.93 24.37
C ASP A 46 13.19 1.74 24.49
N ASP A 47 13.65 1.34 25.68
CA ASP A 47 15.05 0.99 25.96
C ASP A 47 15.37 -0.48 25.67
N VAL A 48 14.36 -1.31 25.38
CA VAL A 48 14.50 -2.69 24.96
C VAL A 48 14.22 -2.88 23.47
N MET A 49 14.75 -3.97 22.90
CA MET A 49 14.49 -4.31 21.50
C MET A 49 13.05 -4.78 21.31
N LEU A 50 12.41 -4.29 20.25
CA LEU A 50 11.19 -4.89 19.69
C LEU A 50 11.59 -6.15 18.91
N GLU A 51 11.24 -7.32 19.43
CA GLU A 51 11.49 -8.61 18.77
C GLU A 51 10.70 -8.70 17.47
N SER A 52 9.43 -8.26 17.50
CA SER A 52 8.60 -8.21 16.30
C SER A 52 7.53 -7.14 16.38
N VAL A 53 7.15 -6.59 15.21
CA VAL A 53 5.95 -5.78 15.05
C VAL A 53 5.16 -6.36 13.88
N ARG A 54 3.94 -6.83 14.17
CA ARG A 54 3.02 -7.40 13.19
C ARG A 54 1.93 -6.39 12.86
N PHE A 55 1.67 -6.21 11.59
CA PHE A 55 0.57 -5.42 11.06
C PHE A 55 -0.44 -6.36 10.41
N GLU A 56 -1.72 -6.24 10.75
CA GLU A 56 -2.80 -6.97 10.09
C GLU A 56 -3.85 -6.00 9.57
N PHE A 57 -4.23 -6.16 8.30
CA PHE A 57 -5.15 -5.25 7.62
C PHE A 57 -5.90 -5.93 6.48
N GLY A 58 -7.06 -5.36 6.13
CA GLY A 58 -7.83 -5.79 4.97
C GLY A 58 -7.44 -5.01 3.71
N PHE A 59 -7.33 -5.69 2.58
CA PHE A 59 -7.16 -5.09 1.26
C PHE A 59 -8.07 -5.80 0.24
N GLY A 60 -9.06 -5.08 -0.28
CA GLY A 60 -10.11 -5.66 -1.13
C GLY A 60 -10.89 -6.77 -0.40
N LEU A 61 -10.86 -7.98 -0.96
CA LEU A 61 -11.47 -9.19 -0.39
C LEU A 61 -10.47 -10.07 0.39
N THR A 62 -9.26 -9.55 0.65
CA THR A 62 -8.17 -10.32 1.28
C THR A 62 -7.75 -9.72 2.61
N GLN A 63 -7.20 -10.57 3.49
CA GLN A 63 -6.50 -10.15 4.69
C GLN A 63 -4.99 -10.25 4.45
N SER A 64 -4.26 -9.20 4.79
CA SER A 64 -2.82 -9.07 4.63
C SER A 64 -2.13 -8.96 5.98
N ASN A 65 -0.89 -9.45 6.05
CA ASN A 65 -0.04 -9.39 7.23
C ASN A 65 1.38 -8.96 6.83
N ILE A 66 1.96 -8.02 7.58
CA ILE A 66 3.37 -7.61 7.46
C ILE A 66 4.05 -7.78 8.81
N LEU A 67 5.23 -8.41 8.80
CA LEU A 67 6.04 -8.65 10.00
C LEU A 67 7.38 -7.92 9.90
N LEU A 68 7.66 -7.07 10.87
CA LEU A 68 8.98 -6.51 11.14
C LEU A 68 9.63 -7.27 12.28
N LEU A 69 10.93 -7.49 12.20
CA LEU A 69 11.69 -8.25 13.20
C LEU A 69 12.87 -7.41 13.70
N GLN A 70 13.18 -7.52 14.99
CA GLN A 70 14.40 -6.98 15.60
C GLN A 70 14.60 -5.48 15.33
N ILE A 71 13.74 -4.63 15.90
CA ILE A 71 13.90 -3.17 15.85
C ILE A 71 14.59 -2.73 17.14
N LYS A 72 15.81 -2.20 17.02
CA LYS A 72 16.64 -1.81 18.17
C LYS A 72 16.05 -0.60 18.92
N PRO A 73 16.42 -0.39 20.20
CA PRO A 73 16.10 0.85 20.91
C PRO A 73 16.47 2.09 20.10
N GLY A 74 15.54 3.05 19.98
CA GLY A 74 15.71 4.28 19.21
C GLY A 74 15.69 4.14 17.68
N GLU A 75 15.58 2.91 17.15
CA GLU A 75 15.55 2.68 15.71
C GLU A 75 14.18 3.05 15.10
N GLN A 76 14.23 3.58 13.87
CA GLN A 76 13.04 3.87 13.07
C GLN A 76 13.04 3.01 11.79
N ARG A 77 11.88 2.45 11.43
CA ARG A 77 11.68 1.70 10.20
C ARG A 77 10.42 2.10 9.49
N LEU A 78 10.57 2.37 8.19
CA LEU A 78 9.44 2.64 7.32
C LEU A 78 8.84 1.33 6.81
N VAL A 79 7.51 1.22 6.88
CA VAL A 79 6.73 0.14 6.30
C VAL A 79 5.67 0.72 5.37
N ALA A 80 5.52 0.11 4.20
CA ALA A 80 4.45 0.41 3.26
C ALA A 80 3.34 -0.65 3.43
N LEU A 81 2.17 -0.22 3.86
CA LEU A 81 0.97 -1.06 3.92
C LEU A 81 0.15 -0.80 2.66
N ASN A 82 -0.21 -1.86 1.92
CA ASN A 82 -1.21 -1.78 0.85
C ASN A 82 -2.59 -1.63 1.51
N HIS A 83 -2.88 -0.44 1.99
CA HIS A 83 -3.99 -0.15 2.86
C HIS A 83 -4.63 1.20 2.50
N PRO A 84 -5.94 1.24 2.19
CA PRO A 84 -6.67 2.49 1.97
C PRO A 84 -6.62 3.41 3.17
N LEU A 85 -6.62 4.72 2.90
CA LEU A 85 -6.80 5.74 3.92
C LEU A 85 -8.14 5.59 4.64
N HIS A 86 -8.22 6.11 5.87
CA HIS A 86 -9.43 6.09 6.71
C HIS A 86 -9.95 4.68 7.07
N LYS A 87 -9.13 3.65 6.86
CA LYS A 87 -9.39 2.29 7.28
C LYS A 87 -8.33 1.94 8.34
N GLY A 88 -8.78 1.31 9.42
CA GLY A 88 -7.89 0.94 10.52
C GLY A 88 -7.14 -0.37 10.25
N TYR A 89 -5.98 -0.50 10.86
CA TYR A 89 -5.17 -1.73 10.87
C TYR A 89 -4.84 -2.13 12.31
N ASN A 90 -4.59 -3.41 12.53
CA ASN A 90 -4.15 -3.91 13.83
C ASN A 90 -2.63 -3.96 13.88
N VAL A 91 -2.09 -3.66 15.06
CA VAL A 91 -0.66 -3.75 15.36
C VAL A 91 -0.49 -4.65 16.57
N GLU A 92 0.41 -5.61 16.48
CA GLU A 92 0.91 -6.37 17.63
C GLU A 92 2.43 -6.19 17.72
N ALA A 93 2.89 -5.52 18.78
CA ALA A 93 4.30 -5.29 19.07
C ALA A 93 4.74 -6.21 20.21
N ARG A 94 5.83 -6.95 20.00
CA ARG A 94 6.44 -7.83 20.99
C ARG A 94 7.81 -7.27 21.38
N PHE A 95 8.00 -7.05 22.66
CA PHE A 95 9.24 -6.52 23.22
C PHE A 95 10.07 -7.65 23.84
N THR A 96 11.38 -7.43 23.88
CA THR A 96 12.29 -8.32 24.61
C THR A 96 11.87 -8.39 26.07
N GLY A 97 11.82 -9.61 26.62
CA GLY A 97 11.27 -9.86 27.95
C GLY A 97 9.82 -10.35 27.96
N GLY A 98 9.22 -10.54 26.78
CA GLY A 98 7.93 -11.21 26.61
C GLY A 98 6.71 -10.31 26.70
N GLU A 99 6.90 -9.00 26.83
CA GLU A 99 5.80 -8.04 26.84
C GLU A 99 5.19 -7.85 25.44
N VAL A 100 3.85 -7.78 25.38
CA VAL A 100 3.11 -7.65 24.13
C VAL A 100 2.10 -6.53 24.22
N ARG A 101 2.10 -5.64 23.23
CA ARG A 101 1.11 -4.58 23.04
C ARG A 101 0.33 -4.82 21.76
N SER A 102 -1.00 -4.84 21.85
CA SER A 102 -1.88 -4.97 20.69
C SER A 102 -2.92 -3.86 20.67
N PHE A 103 -3.08 -3.20 19.51
CA PHE A 103 -4.03 -2.10 19.34
C PHE A 103 -4.45 -1.91 17.88
N CYS A 104 -5.60 -1.26 17.68
CA CYS A 104 -6.08 -0.83 16.38
C CYS A 104 -5.64 0.61 16.12
N ALA A 105 -4.95 0.86 15.01
CA ALA A 105 -4.44 2.17 14.60
C ALA A 105 -5.25 2.75 13.42
N ASN A 106 -5.02 4.04 13.12
CA ASN A 106 -5.44 4.70 11.88
C ASN A 106 -6.96 4.78 11.60
N ARG A 107 -7.80 4.70 12.64
CA ARG A 107 -9.26 4.80 12.45
C ARG A 107 -9.74 6.17 11.92
N THR A 108 -8.90 7.21 12.01
CA THR A 108 -9.27 8.60 11.64
C THR A 108 -8.13 9.40 10.99
N TYR A 109 -7.02 8.77 10.62
CA TYR A 109 -5.85 9.50 10.13
C TYR A 109 -6.00 9.84 8.63
N PRO A 110 -5.89 11.13 8.24
CA PRO A 110 -6.15 11.55 6.86
C PRO A 110 -4.89 11.53 5.96
N LYS A 111 -3.72 11.18 6.50
CA LYS A 111 -2.43 11.28 5.79
C LYS A 111 -1.93 9.91 5.36
N ARG A 112 -1.33 9.83 4.16
CA ARG A 112 -0.61 8.64 3.66
C ARG A 112 0.67 8.32 4.41
N GLN A 113 1.12 9.20 5.31
CA GLN A 113 2.28 8.95 6.16
C GLN A 113 1.91 9.15 7.63
N GLN A 114 2.21 8.15 8.45
CA GLN A 114 1.93 8.11 9.87
C GLN A 114 3.19 7.73 10.64
N SER A 115 3.46 8.42 11.75
CA SER A 115 4.47 7.99 12.72
C SER A 115 3.82 7.12 13.79
N LEU A 116 4.49 6.03 14.15
CA LEU A 116 4.03 5.07 15.16
C LEU A 116 5.14 4.84 16.18
N ALA A 117 5.10 5.61 17.27
CA ALA A 117 5.96 5.37 18.42
C ALA A 117 5.44 4.15 19.21
N LEU A 118 6.34 3.22 19.51
CA LEU A 118 6.06 2.01 20.27
C LEU A 118 6.89 2.02 21.56
N HIS A 119 6.19 1.79 22.66
CA HIS A 119 6.74 1.68 24.01
C HIS A 119 5.88 0.69 24.79
N ARG A 120 6.46 0.07 25.82
CA ARG A 120 5.77 -0.80 26.77
C ARG A 120 4.73 -0.05 27.61
#